data_AF-A0A3M2DWC2-F1
#
_entry.id   AF-A0A3M2DWC2-F1
#
_cell.length_a   1.000
_cell.length_b   1.000
_cell.length_c   1.000
_cell.angle_alpha   90.00
_cell.angle_beta   90.00
_cell.angle_gamma   90.00
#
_symmetry.space_group_name_H-M   'P 1'
#
loop_
_entity.id
_entity.type
_entity.pdbx_description
1 polymer ?
#
loop_
_entity_poly.entity_id
_entity_poly.type
_entity_poly.pdbx_seq_one_letter_code
_entity_poly.pdbx_strand_id
1 'polypeptide(L)'
;MARDPERTGRDSIDQCVEEELYSTELRLHDREKKLLAKIDEALARLERGEIDECEDCGDSIGFKRLLARPVTTLCVACKEDREEGEVRAGPLADDLAGNQ
;
A
#
# COMPACT_ATOMS: atom_id res chain seq x y z
N MET A 1 -33.86 -12.96 29.77
CA MET A 1 -32.88 -12.67 28.70
C MET A 1 -32.98 -13.79 27.69
N ALA A 2 -33.69 -13.58 26.58
CA ALA A 2 -33.80 -14.59 25.53
C ALA A 2 -32.42 -14.73 24.86
N ARG A 3 -31.85 -15.94 24.88
CA ARG A 3 -30.62 -16.25 24.16
C ARG A 3 -30.99 -16.24 22.67
N ASP A 4 -30.35 -15.37 21.90
CA ASP A 4 -30.50 -15.32 20.46
C ASP A 4 -30.25 -16.72 19.87
N PRO A 5 -31.24 -17.37 19.23
CA PRO A 5 -31.11 -18.73 18.72
C PRO A 5 -30.05 -18.84 17.62
N GLU A 6 -29.73 -17.76 16.90
CA GLU A 6 -28.70 -17.75 15.86
C GLU A 6 -27.27 -17.83 16.43
N ARG A 7 -27.09 -17.54 17.73
CA ARG A 7 -25.80 -17.68 18.42
C ARG A 7 -25.47 -19.12 18.81
N THR A 8 -26.40 -20.06 18.62
CA THR A 8 -26.27 -21.47 19.00
C THR A 8 -25.94 -22.29 17.76
N GLY A 9 -24.70 -22.20 17.28
CA GLY A 9 -24.25 -22.91 16.08
C GLY A 9 -22.84 -22.58 15.63
N ARG A 10 -22.31 -21.44 16.07
CA ARG A 10 -20.96 -21.00 15.75
C ARG A 10 -19.92 -21.82 16.51
N ASP A 11 -19.26 -22.72 15.80
CA ASP A 11 -18.18 -23.52 16.34
C ASP A 11 -16.84 -22.76 16.32
N SER A 12 -15.78 -23.37 16.84
CA SER A 12 -14.45 -22.77 16.86
C SER A 12 -13.88 -22.52 15.46
N ILE A 13 -14.33 -23.29 14.46
CA ILE A 13 -13.88 -23.16 13.08
C ILE A 13 -14.56 -21.95 12.44
N ASP A 14 -15.87 -21.79 12.65
CA ASP A 14 -16.63 -20.62 12.20
C ASP A 14 -16.08 -19.31 12.78
N GLN A 15 -15.68 -19.32 14.06
CA GLN A 15 -15.03 -18.17 14.69
C GLN A 15 -13.69 -17.83 14.03
N CYS A 16 -12.86 -18.84 13.83
CA CYS A 16 -11.54 -18.66 13.23
C CYS A 16 -11.62 -18.10 11.81
N VAL A 17 -12.54 -18.63 10.99
CA VAL A 17 -12.74 -18.15 9.61
C VAL A 17 -13.19 -16.70 9.60
N GLU A 18 -14.12 -16.30 10.46
CA GLU A 18 -14.59 -14.92 10.49
C GLU A 18 -13.55 -13.93 11.03
N GLU A 19 -12.73 -14.33 12.00
CA GLU A 19 -11.62 -13.50 12.47
C GLU A 19 -10.58 -13.29 11.37
N GLU A 20 -10.26 -14.33 10.59
CA GLU A 20 -9.37 -14.23 9.43
C GLU A 20 -9.96 -13.31 8.35
N LEU A 21 -11.25 -13.48 8.01
CA LEU A 21 -11.94 -12.61 7.06
C LEU A 21 -11.90 -11.16 7.52
N TYR A 22 -12.21 -10.90 8.79
CA TYR A 22 -12.16 -9.55 9.36
C TYR A 22 -10.75 -8.95 9.33
N SER A 23 -9.72 -9.75 9.67
CA SER A 23 -8.31 -9.33 9.59
C SER A 23 -7.91 -8.96 8.16
N THR A 24 -8.32 -9.74 7.16
CA THR A 24 -8.03 -9.44 5.75
C THR A 24 -8.78 -8.20 5.27
N GLU A 25 -10.05 -8.05 5.63
CA GLU A 25 -10.87 -6.89 5.29
C GLU A 25 -10.27 -5.59 5.84
N LEU A 26 -9.84 -5.60 7.12
CA LEU A 26 -9.19 -4.44 7.73
C LEU A 26 -7.93 -4.01 6.96
N ARG A 27 -7.11 -4.98 6.54
CA ARG A 27 -5.89 -4.71 5.74
C ARG A 27 -6.21 -4.14 4.37
N LEU A 28 -7.29 -4.60 3.72
CA LEU A 28 -7.73 -4.06 2.43
C LEU A 28 -8.23 -2.62 2.59
N HIS A 29 -9.07 -2.38 3.59
CA HIS A 29 -9.60 -1.05 3.90
C HIS A 29 -8.49 -0.05 4.23
N ASP A 30 -7.45 -0.46 4.96
CA ASP A 30 -6.28 0.40 5.22
C ASP A 30 -5.50 0.74 3.93
N ARG A 31 -5.43 -0.18 2.97
CA ARG A 31 -4.81 0.07 1.65
C ARG A 31 -5.65 1.04 0.83
N GLU A 32 -6.97 0.90 0.84
CA GLU A 32 -7.90 1.80 0.16
C GLU A 32 -7.81 3.22 0.69
N LYS A 33 -7.83 3.39 2.03
CA LYS A 33 -7.63 4.71 2.66
C LYS A 33 -6.33 5.38 2.24
N LYS A 34 -5.22 4.62 2.23
CA LYS A 34 -3.92 5.13 1.76
C LYS A 34 -3.94 5.49 0.28
N LEU A 35 -4.69 4.74 -0.54
CA LEU A 35 -4.84 5.06 -1.96
C LEU A 35 -5.64 6.34 -2.17
N LEU A 36 -6.72 6.56 -1.41
CA LEU A 36 -7.50 7.81 -1.46
C LEU A 36 -6.62 9.02 -1.17
N ALA A 37 -5.81 8.97 -0.11
CA ALA A 37 -4.88 10.06 0.22
C ALA A 37 -3.89 10.36 -0.93
N LYS A 38 -3.41 9.33 -1.64
CA LYS A 38 -2.53 9.50 -2.80
C LYS A 38 -3.25 10.09 -4.02
N ILE A 39 -4.54 9.81 -4.16
CA ILE A 39 -5.36 10.41 -5.23
C ILE A 39 -5.53 11.90 -4.95
N ASP A 40 -5.86 12.29 -3.71
CA ASP A 40 -5.99 13.69 -3.31
C ASP A 40 -4.70 14.47 -3.56
N GLU A 41 -3.54 13.88 -3.23
CA GLU A 41 -2.23 14.46 -3.51
C GLU A 41 -1.96 14.59 -5.01
N ALA A 42 -2.26 13.56 -5.81
CA ALA A 42 -2.09 13.60 -7.25
C ALA A 42 -2.97 14.67 -7.91
N LEU A 43 -4.20 14.86 -7.41
CA LEU A 43 -5.08 15.95 -7.85
C LEU A 43 -4.49 17.32 -7.50
N ALA A 44 -3.96 17.50 -6.29
CA ALA A 44 -3.29 18.75 -5.91
C ALA A 44 -2.07 19.05 -6.80
N ARG A 45 -1.28 18.03 -7.16
CA ARG A 45 -0.15 18.18 -8.11
C ARG A 45 -0.61 18.53 -9.51
N LEU A 46 -1.74 17.97 -9.97
CA LEU A 46 -2.35 18.30 -11.25
C LEU A 46 -2.75 19.78 -11.29
N GLU A 47 -3.36 20.29 -10.22
CA GLU A 47 -3.76 21.69 -10.10
C GLU A 47 -2.56 22.66 -10.12
N ARG A 48 -1.42 22.26 -9.57
CA ARG A 48 -0.17 23.03 -9.62
C ARG A 48 0.59 22.89 -10.95
N GLY A 49 0.21 21.95 -11.80
CA GLY A 49 0.90 21.67 -13.05
C GLY A 49 2.20 20.86 -12.89
N GLU A 50 2.35 20.15 -11.78
CA GLU A 50 3.57 19.39 -11.40
C GLU A 50 3.38 17.87 -11.53
N ILE A 51 2.31 17.40 -12.20
CA ILE A 51 1.94 15.98 -12.23
C ILE A 51 2.96 15.11 -12.98
N ASP A 52 3.69 15.68 -13.91
CA ASP A 52 4.68 15.00 -14.74
C ASP A 52 6.11 15.17 -14.22
N GLU A 53 6.32 15.67 -13.01
CA GLU A 53 7.66 15.82 -12.43
C GLU A 53 7.99 14.66 -11.46
N CYS A 54 9.19 14.09 -11.56
CA CYS A 54 9.67 13.09 -10.61
C CYS A 54 10.10 13.77 -9.29
N GLU A 55 9.58 13.31 -8.15
CA GLU A 55 9.93 13.89 -6.82
C GLU A 55 11.39 13.67 -6.39
N ASP A 56 12.10 12.72 -7.01
CA ASP A 56 13.46 12.34 -6.60
C ASP A 56 14.53 13.01 -7.48
N CYS A 57 14.41 12.88 -8.80
CA CYS A 57 15.37 13.46 -9.76
C CYS A 57 14.91 14.74 -10.45
N GLY A 58 13.63 15.13 -10.34
CA GLY A 58 13.06 16.27 -11.07
C GLY A 58 12.79 16.03 -12.56
N ASP A 59 13.10 14.85 -13.09
CA ASP A 59 12.86 14.53 -14.51
C ASP A 59 11.38 14.31 -14.84
N SER A 60 11.03 14.43 -16.11
CA SER A 60 9.66 14.20 -16.57
C SER A 60 9.22 12.73 -16.47
N ILE A 61 8.04 12.48 -15.91
CA ILE A 61 7.37 11.18 -15.88
C ILE A 61 6.67 10.96 -17.22
N GLY A 62 7.00 9.85 -17.88
CA GLY A 62 6.44 9.53 -19.20
C GLY A 62 4.91 9.45 -19.18
N PHE A 63 4.26 10.10 -20.16
CA PHE A 63 2.80 10.19 -20.26
C PHE A 63 2.09 8.82 -20.25
N LYS A 64 2.66 7.81 -20.92
CA LYS A 64 2.11 6.43 -20.91
C LYS A 64 2.03 5.84 -19.50
N ARG A 65 2.96 6.20 -18.61
CA ARG A 65 2.98 5.77 -17.21
C ARG A 65 1.89 6.47 -16.41
N LEU A 66 1.72 7.79 -16.60
CA LEU A 66 0.65 8.55 -15.95
C LEU A 66 -0.73 8.06 -16.38
N LEU A 67 -0.92 7.70 -17.65
CA LEU A 67 -2.16 7.08 -18.13
C LEU A 67 -2.46 5.73 -17.47
N ALA A 68 -1.42 4.91 -17.25
CA ALA A 68 -1.58 3.61 -16.59
C ALA A 68 -1.77 3.75 -15.07
N ARG A 69 -1.09 4.72 -14.45
CA ARG A 69 -1.11 4.95 -13.01
C ARG A 69 -0.88 6.44 -12.69
N PRO A 70 -1.96 7.24 -12.54
CA PRO A 70 -1.85 8.70 -12.37
C PRO A 70 -1.36 9.15 -11.00
N VAL A 71 -1.35 8.24 -10.01
CA VAL A 71 -0.85 8.49 -8.64
C VAL A 71 0.66 8.23 -8.49
N THR A 72 1.39 8.02 -9.59
CA THR A 72 2.85 7.80 -9.55
C THR A 72 3.56 9.12 -9.34
N THR A 73 4.49 9.16 -8.37
CA THR A 73 5.29 10.36 -8.10
C THR A 73 6.73 10.26 -8.56
N LEU A 74 7.16 9.05 -8.97
CA LEU A 74 8.51 8.75 -9.42
C LEU A 74 8.52 8.35 -10.89
N CYS A 75 9.65 8.60 -11.57
CA CYS A 75 9.95 8.09 -12.89
C CYS A 75 10.25 6.57 -12.86
N VAL A 76 10.58 5.98 -14.01
CA VAL A 76 10.91 4.55 -14.10
C VAL A 76 12.24 4.24 -13.42
N ALA A 77 13.30 4.96 -13.77
CA ALA A 77 14.64 4.76 -13.21
C ALA A 77 14.65 4.87 -11.68
N CYS A 78 14.18 5.99 -11.11
CA CYS A 78 14.12 6.16 -9.65
C CYS A 78 13.27 5.09 -8.95
N LYS A 79 12.23 4.57 -9.63
CA LYS A 79 11.40 3.51 -9.07
C LYS A 79 12.11 2.16 -9.07
N GLU A 80 12.85 1.85 -10.13
CA GLU A 80 13.68 0.66 -10.25
C GLU A 80 14.82 0.70 -9.22
N ASP A 81 15.55 1.81 -9.12
CA ASP A 81 16.64 2.01 -8.15
C ASP A 81 16.16 1.78 -6.71
N ARG A 82 14.97 2.29 -6.38
CA ARG A 82 14.37 2.09 -5.05
C ARG A 82 14.00 0.64 -4.78
N GLU A 83 13.44 -0.06 -5.77
CA GLU A 83 13.09 -1.48 -5.65
C GLU A 83 14.36 -2.35 -5.52
N GLU A 84 15.41 -2.05 -6.27
CA GLU A 84 16.72 -2.70 -6.13
C GLU A 84 17.33 -2.44 -4.74
N GLY A 85 17.22 -1.20 -4.24
CA GLY A 85 17.63 -0.84 -2.89
C GLY A 85 16.88 -1.64 -1.81
N GLU A 86 15.56 -1.76 -1.93
CA GLU A 86 14.71 -2.55 -1.03
C GLU A 86 15.07 -4.04 -1.07
N VAL A 87 15.34 -4.61 -2.25
CA VAL A 87 15.79 -6.00 -2.40
C VAL A 87 17.17 -6.21 -1.77
N ARG A 88 18.11 -5.29 -1.99
CA ARG A 88 19.46 -5.34 -1.40
C ARG A 88 19.45 -5.16 0.12
N ALA A 89 18.49 -4.40 0.64
CA ALA A 89 18.26 -4.18 2.07
C ALA A 89 17.37 -5.24 2.73
N GLY A 90 17.03 -6.32 2.02
CA GLY A 90 16.19 -7.41 2.53
C GLY A 90 16.72 -8.07 3.82
N PRO A 91 15.92 -8.96 4.44
CA PRO A 91 15.94 -9.31 5.87
C PRO A 91 17.24 -9.93 6.43
N LEU A 92 18.27 -10.15 5.62
CA LEU A 92 19.60 -10.59 6.05
C LEU A 92 20.49 -9.45 6.57
N ALA A 93 20.11 -8.18 6.35
CA ALA A 93 20.87 -7.03 6.84
C ALA A 93 20.57 -6.69 8.31
N ASP A 94 19.34 -6.93 8.78
CA ASP A 94 18.92 -6.60 10.16
C ASP A 94 19.36 -7.63 11.20
N ASP A 95 19.54 -8.91 10.83
CA ASP A 95 20.01 -9.97 11.75
C ASP A 95 21.47 -9.81 12.19
N LEU A 96 22.30 -9.08 11.45
CA LEU A 96 23.72 -8.86 11.75
C LEU A 96 23.97 -7.67 12.71
N ALA A 97 22.96 -6.81 12.93
CA ALA A 97 23.06 -5.65 13.81
C ALA A 97 22.72 -5.95 15.30
N GLY A 98 22.24 -7.16 15.60
CA GLY A 98 21.72 -7.55 16.92
C GLY A 98 22.54 -8.55 17.72
N ASN A 99 23.76 -8.90 17.29
CA ASN A 99 24.65 -9.78 18.06
C ASN A 99 26.02 -9.12 18.31
N GLN A 100 25.98 -8.05 19.10
CA GLN A 100 27.13 -7.49 19.84
C GLN A 100 26.69 -7.22 21.28
#